data_AF-A0A9E7AXP3-F1
#
_entry.id   AF-A0A9E7AXP3-F1
#
_cell.length_a   1.000
_cell.length_b   1.000
_cell.length_c   1.000
_cell.angle_alpha   90.00
_cell.angle_beta   90.00
_cell.angle_gamma   90.00
#
_symmetry.space_group_name_H-M   'P 1'
#
loop_
_entity.id
_entity.type
_entity.pdbx_description
1 polymer ?
#
loop_
_entity_poly.entity_id
_entity_poly.type
_entity_poly.pdbx_seq_one_letter_code
_entity_poly.pdbx_strand_id
1 'polypeptide(L)'
;MITEKKLLLLSIGNRAGVLLFCNGQLTNYGSIRVEQGNAIYYTGKGLREIWKPDMNEDEKKLAEELKKKPEHEMIASDHIAVTPLTEIADVLL
;
A
#
# COMPACT_ATOMS: atom_id res chain seq x y z
N MET A 1 -17.61 6.55 5.86
CA MET A 1 -17.05 7.01 4.56
C MET A 1 -15.80 7.81 4.83
N ILE A 2 -14.72 7.50 4.11
CA ILE A 2 -13.46 8.24 4.17
C ILE A 2 -13.68 9.71 3.78
N THR A 3 -13.05 10.65 4.49
CA THR A 3 -13.18 12.09 4.21
C THR A 3 -12.27 12.51 3.05
N GLU A 4 -12.57 13.63 2.39
CA GLU A 4 -11.74 14.17 1.29
C GLU A 4 -10.28 14.38 1.70
N LYS A 5 -10.04 14.88 2.93
CA LYS A 5 -8.68 15.05 3.48
C LYS A 5 -7.94 13.71 3.59
N LYS A 6 -8.63 12.64 3.96
CA LYS A 6 -8.05 11.31 4.11
C LYS A 6 -7.86 10.62 2.75
N LEU A 7 -8.76 10.87 1.80
CA LEU A 7 -8.59 10.45 0.41
C LEU A 7 -7.34 11.08 -0.20
N LEU A 8 -7.08 12.36 0.08
CA LEU A 8 -5.85 13.04 -0.36
C LEU A 8 -4.59 12.33 0.14
N LEU A 9 -4.59 11.77 1.36
CA LEU A 9 -3.45 11.02 1.90
C LEU A 9 -3.15 9.74 1.12
N LEU A 10 -4.18 9.10 0.56
CA LEU A 10 -4.03 7.90 -0.28
C LEU A 10 -3.61 8.25 -1.71
N SER A 11 -3.95 9.44 -2.18
CA SER A 11 -3.60 9.93 -3.51
C SER A 11 -2.20 10.52 -3.59
N ILE A 12 -1.60 10.93 -2.47
CA ILE A 12 -0.20 11.38 -2.42
C ILE A 12 0.69 10.15 -2.32
N GLY A 13 1.36 9.79 -3.42
CA GLY A 13 2.34 8.70 -3.44
C GLY A 13 3.48 8.89 -2.43
N ASN A 14 4.16 7.80 -2.08
CA ASN A 14 5.29 7.76 -1.13
C ASN A 14 4.92 8.16 0.32
N ARG A 15 3.69 7.91 0.74
CA ARG A 15 3.30 8.01 2.16
C ARG A 15 3.02 6.63 2.72
N ALA A 16 3.47 6.39 3.95
CA ALA A 16 3.09 5.21 4.71
C ALA A 16 2.18 5.61 5.86
N GLY A 17 1.32 4.68 6.29
CA GLY A 17 0.41 4.87 7.42
C GLY A 17 -0.34 3.57 7.72
N VAL A 18 -1.47 3.70 8.40
CA VAL A 18 -2.37 2.58 8.74
C VAL A 18 -3.76 2.83 8.16
N LEU A 19 -4.29 1.86 7.43
CA LEU A 19 -5.69 1.82 7.01
C LEU A 19 -6.53 1.17 8.11
N LEU A 20 -7.65 1.79 8.46
CA LEU A 20 -8.73 1.18 9.22
C LEU A 20 -9.85 0.79 8.25
N PHE A 21 -10.16 -0.50 8.18
CA PHE A 21 -11.26 -1.01 7.37
C PHE A 21 -12.59 -0.95 8.13
N CYS A 22 -13.70 -0.95 7.39
CA CYS A 22 -15.06 -0.95 7.94
C CYS A 22 -15.35 -2.17 8.83
N ASN A 23 -14.62 -3.27 8.67
CA ASN A 23 -14.71 -4.46 9.53
C ASN A 23 -13.87 -4.34 10.83
N GLY A 24 -13.21 -3.21 11.06
CA GLY A 24 -12.35 -2.97 12.23
C GLY A 24 -10.91 -3.44 12.08
N GLN A 25 -10.53 -4.06 10.96
CA GLN A 25 -9.16 -4.50 10.71
C GLN A 25 -8.24 -3.29 10.45
N LEU A 26 -7.00 -3.39 10.95
CA LEU A 26 -5.92 -2.42 10.70
C LEU A 26 -4.83 -3.05 9.82
N THR A 27 -4.36 -2.30 8.82
CA THR A 27 -3.28 -2.74 7.94
C THR A 27 -2.32 -1.59 7.64
N ASN A 28 -1.01 -1.86 7.76
CA ASN A 28 0.02 -0.93 7.27
C ASN A 28 -0.04 -0.81 5.75
N TYR A 29 0.02 0.42 5.25
CA TYR A 29 -0.03 0.69 3.82
C TYR A 29 1.06 1.66 3.39
N GLY A 30 1.48 1.54 2.12
CA GLY A 30 2.23 2.56 1.39
C GLY A 30 1.44 3.05 0.18
N SER A 31 1.07 4.32 0.11
CA SER A 31 0.25 4.87 -0.98
C SER A 31 0.94 4.74 -2.33
N ILE A 32 0.18 4.22 -3.32
CA ILE A 32 0.58 4.24 -4.73
C ILE A 32 -0.32 5.23 -5.47
N ARG A 33 -1.63 4.93 -5.57
CA ARG A 33 -2.62 5.79 -6.23
C ARG A 33 -4.05 5.43 -5.81
N VAL A 34 -4.98 6.33 -6.11
CA VAL A 34 -6.41 6.04 -6.11
C VAL A 34 -6.89 6.05 -7.56
N GLU A 35 -7.59 4.98 -7.97
CA GLU A 35 -8.03 4.80 -9.35
C GLU A 35 -9.40 4.09 -9.36
N GLN A 36 -10.36 4.64 -10.13
CA GLN A 36 -11.69 4.05 -10.32
C GLN A 36 -12.43 3.68 -9.00
N GLY A 37 -12.29 4.50 -7.96
CA GLY A 37 -12.92 4.25 -6.66
C GLY A 37 -12.22 3.20 -5.78
N ASN A 38 -11.01 2.78 -6.17
CA ASN A 38 -10.17 1.87 -5.40
C ASN A 38 -8.91 2.58 -4.90
N ALA A 39 -8.47 2.22 -3.69
CA ALA A 39 -7.13 2.52 -3.20
C ALA A 39 -6.18 1.39 -3.64
N ILE A 40 -5.07 1.77 -4.27
CA ILE A 40 -3.99 0.87 -4.68
C ILE A 40 -2.78 1.24 -3.83
N TYR A 41 -2.26 0.28 -3.08
CA TYR A 41 -1.23 0.53 -2.07
C TYR A 41 -0.32 -0.68 -1.86
N TYR A 42 0.92 -0.43 -1.44
CA TYR A 42 1.80 -1.46 -0.92
C TYR A 42 1.26 -1.98 0.41
N THR A 43 1.15 -3.30 0.52
CA THR A 43 0.78 -3.95 1.79
C THR A 43 1.92 -3.85 2.80
N GLY A 44 1.69 -4.30 4.04
CA GLY A 44 2.77 -4.47 5.01
C GLY A 44 3.90 -5.38 4.50
N LYS A 45 3.60 -6.36 3.64
CA LYS A 45 4.61 -7.20 2.98
C LYS A 45 5.38 -6.39 1.93
N GLY A 46 4.67 -5.69 1.05
CA GLY A 46 5.27 -4.78 0.07
C GLY A 46 6.23 -3.78 0.72
N LEU A 47 5.81 -3.17 1.83
CA LEU A 47 6.66 -2.26 2.58
C LEU A 47 7.93 -2.94 3.13
N ARG A 48 7.82 -4.12 3.73
CA ARG A 48 8.98 -4.83 4.31
C ARG A 48 9.97 -5.33 3.27
N GLU A 49 9.48 -5.82 2.14
CA GLU A 49 10.32 -6.46 1.12
C GLU A 49 10.85 -5.47 0.08
N ILE A 50 10.20 -4.32 -0.11
CA ILE A 50 10.56 -3.34 -1.16
C ILE A 50 11.08 -2.01 -0.58
N TRP A 51 10.60 -1.62 0.60
CA TRP A 51 10.78 -0.26 1.12
C TRP A 51 11.35 -0.19 2.54
N LYS A 52 11.78 -1.32 3.15
CA LYS A 52 12.41 -1.25 4.48
C LYS A 52 13.72 -0.43 4.41
N PRO A 53 14.03 0.39 5.43
CA PRO A 53 15.19 1.28 5.41
C PRO A 53 16.52 0.53 5.50
N ASP A 54 16.60 -0.51 6.33
CA ASP A 54 17.86 -1.19 6.66
C ASP A 54 17.97 -2.54 5.92
N MET A 55 18.17 -2.48 4.59
CA MET A 55 18.36 -3.67 3.74
C MET A 55 19.84 -4.07 3.62
N ASN A 56 20.11 -5.37 3.72
CA ASN A 56 21.37 -5.97 3.28
C ASN A 56 21.44 -6.07 1.74
N GLU A 57 22.56 -6.54 1.18
CA GLU A 57 22.76 -6.60 -0.27
C GLU A 57 21.76 -7.51 -0.99
N ASP A 58 21.48 -8.69 -0.43
CA ASP A 58 20.53 -9.65 -1.00
C ASP A 58 19.10 -9.09 -1.00
N GLU A 59 18.72 -8.42 0.09
CA GLU A 59 17.41 -7.76 0.23
C GLU A 59 17.27 -6.58 -0.73
N LYS A 60 18.33 -5.79 -0.93
CA LYS A 60 18.34 -4.73 -1.94
C LYS A 60 18.14 -5.29 -3.34
N LYS A 61 18.84 -6.39 -3.66
CA LYS A 61 18.70 -7.06 -4.95
C LYS A 61 17.28 -7.57 -5.16
N LEU A 62 16.70 -8.23 -4.15
CA LEU A 62 15.31 -8.69 -4.17
C LEU A 62 14.34 -7.51 -4.35
N ALA A 63 14.50 -6.43 -3.61
CA ALA A 63 13.66 -5.24 -3.71
C ALA A 63 13.70 -4.64 -5.13
N GLU A 64 14.88 -4.56 -5.75
CA GLU A 64 15.04 -4.08 -7.13
C GLU A 64 14.44 -5.03 -8.17
N GLU A 65 14.46 -6.35 -7.93
CA GLU A 65 13.75 -7.32 -8.77
C GLU A 65 12.23 -7.19 -8.63
N LEU A 66 11.72 -7.04 -7.41
CA LEU A 66 10.30 -6.84 -7.12
C LEU A 66 9.77 -5.53 -7.75
N LYS A 67 10.53 -4.43 -7.71
CA LYS A 67 10.14 -3.15 -8.34
C LYS A 67 10.00 -3.23 -9.86
N LYS A 68 10.62 -4.22 -10.51
CA LYS A 68 10.54 -4.44 -11.96
C LYS A 68 9.36 -5.33 -12.35
N LYS A 69 8.72 -6.00 -11.38
CA LYS A 69 7.59 -6.87 -11.67
C LYS A 69 6.37 -6.07 -12.11
N PRO A 70 5.56 -6.60 -13.03
CA PRO A 70 4.30 -5.97 -13.39
C PRO A 70 3.31 -5.99 -12.22
N GLU A 71 2.43 -5.00 -12.17
CA GLU A 71 1.51 -4.80 -11.04
C GLU A 71 0.64 -6.03 -10.74
N HIS A 72 0.17 -6.74 -11.75
CA HIS A 72 -0.66 -7.94 -11.57
C HIS A 72 0.07 -9.06 -10.82
N GLU A 73 1.39 -9.20 -11.02
CA GLU A 73 2.21 -10.15 -10.25
C GLU A 73 2.41 -9.67 -8.81
N MET A 74 2.54 -8.36 -8.60
CA MET A 74 2.67 -7.76 -7.27
C MET A 74 1.39 -7.90 -6.45
N ILE A 75 0.23 -7.84 -7.11
CA ILE A 75 -1.08 -8.15 -6.51
C ILE A 75 -1.16 -9.64 -6.17
N ALA A 76 -0.85 -10.52 -7.13
CA ALA A 76 -0.90 -11.97 -6.92
C ALA A 76 0.01 -12.46 -5.79
N SER A 77 1.09 -11.73 -5.51
CA SER A 77 2.06 -12.06 -4.47
C SER A 77 1.88 -11.27 -3.16
N ASP A 78 0.75 -10.56 -3.00
CA ASP A 78 0.37 -9.79 -1.79
C ASP A 78 1.34 -8.64 -1.44
N HIS A 79 2.06 -8.10 -2.43
CA HIS A 79 2.89 -6.91 -2.22
C HIS A 79 2.10 -5.62 -2.47
N ILE A 80 1.11 -5.68 -3.35
CA ILE A 80 0.17 -4.59 -3.64
C ILE A 80 -1.24 -5.11 -3.36
N ALA A 81 -2.05 -4.29 -2.71
CA ALA A 81 -3.47 -4.54 -2.55
C ALA A 81 -4.28 -3.49 -3.29
N VAL A 82 -5.44 -3.92 -3.79
CA VAL A 82 -6.47 -3.08 -4.39
C VAL A 82 -7.70 -3.23 -3.52
N THR A 83 -8.15 -2.13 -2.90
CA THR A 83 -9.31 -2.16 -2.00
C THR A 83 -10.30 -1.07 -2.36
N PRO A 84 -11.61 -1.36 -2.47
CA PRO A 84 -12.63 -0.34 -2.67
C PRO A 84 -12.57 0.72 -1.57
N LEU A 85 -12.67 2.00 -1.94
CA LEU A 85 -12.71 3.10 -0.97
C LEU A 85 -13.89 2.98 0.01
N THR A 86 -14.96 2.30 -0.39
CA THR A 86 -16.13 2.01 0.43
C THR A 86 -15.83 1.06 1.60
N GLU A 87 -14.75 0.28 1.52
CA GLU A 87 -14.31 -0.64 2.57
C GLU A 87 -13.35 0.01 3.57
N ILE A 88 -12.83 1.21 3.25
CA ILE A 88 -11.93 1.96 4.11
C ILE A 88 -12.73 2.92 4.99
N ALA A 89 -12.68 2.69 6.30
CA ALA A 89 -13.31 3.54 7.29
C ALA A 89 -12.46 4.79 7.58
N ASP A 90 -11.13 4.60 7.71
CA ASP A 90 -10.21 5.67 8.10
C ASP A 90 -8.77 5.46 7.58
N VAL A 91 -8.00 6.54 7.55
CA VAL A 91 -6.55 6.60 7.33
C VAL A 91 -5.90 7.24 8.55
N LEU A 92 -5.06 6.46 9.22
CA LEU A 92 -4.31 6.85 10.41
C LEU A 92 -2.84 7.07 10.02
N LEU A 93 -2.23 8.15 10.52
CA LEU A 93 -0.82 8.52 10.27
C LEU A 93 -0.01 8.42 11.56
#